data_AF-A0AAW5Z0I3-F1
#
_entry.id   AF-A0AAW5Z0I3-F1
#
_cell.length_a   1.000
_cell.length_b   1.000
_cell.length_c   1.000
_cell.angle_alpha   90.00
_cell.angle_beta   90.00
_cell.angle_gamma   90.00
#
_symmetry.space_group_name_H-M   'P 1'
#
loop_
_entity.id
_entity.type
_entity.pdbx_description
1 polymer ?
#
loop_
_entity_poly.entity_id
_entity_poly.type
_entity_poly.pdbx_seq_one_letter_code
_entity_poly.pdbx_strand_id
1 'polypeptide(L)' 'ALRIISELGDIRRFNNPSQLNAFVGVDPQVYESGNLTAHLSISKRGTAIGRKVLYLAINQIQSAKKAGNPCHIADYYEK' A
#
# COMPACT_ATOMS: atom_id res chain seq x y z
N ALA A 1 -5.03 7.86 11.04
CA ALA A 1 -5.75 6.60 11.30
C ALA A 1 -7.16 6.60 10.71
N LEU A 2 -8.04 7.55 11.05
CA LEU A 2 -9.45 7.56 10.64
C LEU A 2 -9.67 7.43 9.12
N ARG A 3 -8.89 8.15 8.31
CA ARG A 3 -8.96 8.11 6.82
C ARG A 3 -8.65 6.74 6.20
N ILE A 4 -7.80 5.95 6.86
CA ILE A 4 -7.42 4.61 6.37
C ILE A 4 -8.57 3.64 6.64
N ILE A 5 -9.13 3.68 7.85
CA ILE A 5 -10.24 2.82 8.26
C ILE A 5 -11.52 3.19 7.49
N SER A 6 -11.76 4.47 7.23
CA SER A 6 -12.92 4.90 6.43
C SER A 6 -12.88 4.39 4.99
N GLU A 7 -11.69 4.23 4.40
CA GLU A 7 -11.57 3.72 3.02
C GLU A 7 -11.39 2.21 2.92
N LEU A 8 -10.65 1.60 3.84
CA LEU A 8 -10.46 0.15 3.86
C LEU A 8 -11.63 -0.58 4.53
N GLY A 9 -12.45 0.11 5.32
CA GLY A 9 -13.49 -0.50 6.12
C GLY A 9 -12.93 -1.49 7.14
N ASP A 10 -13.59 -2.64 7.27
CA ASP A 10 -13.10 -3.74 8.11
C ASP A 10 -11.92 -4.45 7.44
N ILE A 11 -10.74 -4.33 8.03
CA ILE A 11 -9.51 -5.00 7.55
C ILE A 11 -9.58 -6.53 7.65
N ARG A 12 -10.45 -7.06 8.53
CA ARG A 12 -10.59 -8.52 8.75
C ARG A 12 -11.29 -9.23 7.59
N ARG A 13 -11.86 -8.48 6.65
CA ARG A 13 -12.44 -9.04 5.41
C ARG A 13 -11.38 -9.57 4.44
N PHE A 14 -10.12 -9.20 4.63
CA PHE A 14 -9.01 -9.65 3.80
C PHE A 14 -8.29 -10.81 4.49
N ASN A 15 -8.30 -11.98 3.86
CA ASN A 15 -7.65 -13.17 4.41
C ASN A 15 -6.12 -13.13 4.26
N ASN A 16 -5.62 -12.31 3.35
CA ASN A 16 -4.20 -12.12 3.13
C ASN A 16 -3.86 -10.66 2.75
N PRO A 17 -2.62 -10.21 3.00
CA PRO A 17 -2.18 -8.86 2.63
C PRO A 17 -2.24 -8.58 1.11
N SER A 18 -2.06 -9.62 0.28
CA SER A 18 -2.11 -9.48 -1.18
C SER A 18 -3.49 -9.06 -1.69
N GLN A 19 -4.57 -9.55 -1.06
CA GLN A 19 -5.94 -9.15 -1.35
C GLN A 19 -6.18 -7.68 -1.01
N LEU A 20 -5.62 -7.20 0.09
CA LEU A 20 -5.67 -5.78 0.45
C LEU A 20 -4.91 -4.94 -0.57
N ASN A 21 -3.73 -5.38 -1.00
CA ASN A 21 -2.95 -4.69 -2.03
C ASN A 21 -3.69 -4.61 -3.38
N ALA A 22 -4.34 -5.71 -3.79
CA ALA A 22 -5.16 -5.76 -5.00
C ALA A 22 -6.42 -4.87 -4.89
N PHE A 23 -7.05 -4.83 -3.71
CA PHE A 23 -8.22 -3.99 -3.44
C PHE A 23 -7.89 -2.50 -3.54
N VAL A 24 -6.76 -2.06 -2.98
CA VAL A 24 -6.29 -0.68 -3.12
C VAL A 24 -5.76 -0.41 -4.54
N GLY A 25 -5.26 -1.44 -5.22
CA GLY A 25 -4.55 -1.30 -6.48
C GLY A 25 -3.16 -0.72 -6.26
N VAL A 26 -2.35 -1.42 -5.46
CA VAL A 26 -0.90 -1.16 -5.32
C VAL A 26 -0.08 -2.38 -5.70
N ASP A 27 -0.72 -3.43 -6.20
CA ASP A 27 -0.05 -4.61 -6.73
C ASP A 27 0.67 -4.29 -8.06
N PRO A 28 1.89 -4.80 -8.28
CA PRO A 28 2.56 -4.65 -9.56
C PRO A 28 1.84 -5.47 -10.64
N GLN A 29 1.63 -4.89 -11.82
CA GLN A 29 1.04 -5.63 -12.94
C GLN A 29 2.11 -6.40 -13.70
N VAL A 30 1.81 -7.64 -14.05
CA VAL A 30 2.62 -8.45 -14.97
C VAL A 30 1.77 -8.70 -16.21
N TYR A 31 2.31 -8.36 -17.38
CA TYR A 31 1.69 -8.65 -18.66
C TYR A 31 2.46 -9.79 -19.32
N GLU A 32 1.76 -10.89 -19.61
CA GLU A 32 2.35 -12.05 -20.27
C GLU A 32 1.63 -12.33 -21.59
N SER A 33 2.38 -12.46 -22.68
CA SER A 33 1.87 -12.79 -24.01
C SER A 33 2.85 -13.72 -24.72
N GLY A 34 2.53 -15.01 -24.78
CA GLY A 34 3.41 -16.04 -25.36
C GLY A 34 4.73 -16.15 -24.56
N ASN A 35 5.85 -15.79 -25.19
CA ASN A 35 7.19 -15.79 -24.58
C ASN A 35 7.62 -14.41 -24.02
N LEU A 36 6.72 -13.43 -23.96
CA LEU A 36 7.03 -12.09 -23.47
C LEU A 36 6.38 -11.89 -22.10
N THR A 37 7.21 -11.68 -21.08
CA THR A 37 6.80 -11.23 -19.74
C THR A 37 7.27 -9.79 -19.54
N ALA A 38 6.33 -8.87 -19.34
CA ALA A 38 6.61 -7.45 -19.10
C ALA A 38 6.09 -7.03 -17.72
N HIS A 39 6.96 -6.35 -16.95
CA HIS A 39 6.57 -5.73 -15.70
C HIS A 39 5.98 -4.34 -15.97
N LEU A 40 4.69 -4.18 -15.69
CA LEU A 40 3.95 -2.93 -15.84
C LEU A 40 3.93 -2.15 -14.52
N SER A 41 3.51 -0.90 -14.60
CA SER A 41 3.29 -0.04 -13.44
C SER A 41 2.26 -0.62 -12.46
N ILE A 42 2.13 -0.02 -11.27
CA ILE A 42 1.12 -0.41 -10.28
C ILE A 42 -0.28 -0.54 -10.88
N SER A 43 -1.03 -1.54 -10.42
CA SER A 43 -2.40 -1.80 -10.82
C SER A 43 -3.28 -0.65 -10.34
N LYS A 44 -3.81 0.18 -11.25
CA LYS A 44 -4.71 1.28 -10.87
C LYS A 44 -6.16 0.81 -10.64
N ARG A 45 -6.37 -0.49 -10.40
CA ARG A 45 -7.68 -1.15 -10.35
C ARG A 45 -8.53 -0.76 -9.13
N GLY A 46 -7.88 -0.46 -8.01
CA GLY A 46 -8.55 0.01 -6.78
C GLY A 46 -8.85 1.50 -6.74
N THR A 47 -9.35 1.99 -5.60
CA THR A 47 -9.79 3.38 -5.44
C THR A 47 -8.62 4.37 -5.46
N ALA A 48 -8.77 5.48 -6.20
CA ALA A 48 -7.76 6.54 -6.26
C ALA A 48 -7.55 7.21 -4.88
N ILE A 49 -8.61 7.29 -4.08
CA ILE A 49 -8.57 7.85 -2.73
C ILE A 49 -7.80 6.92 -1.79
N GLY A 50 -8.06 5.61 -1.83
CA GLY A 50 -7.34 4.62 -1.03
C GLY A 50 -5.83 4.68 -1.27
N ARG A 51 -5.40 4.76 -2.54
CA ARG A 51 -3.99 4.98 -2.90
C ARG A 51 -3.42 6.28 -2.32
N LYS A 52 -4.15 7.40 -2.40
CA LYS A 52 -3.72 8.70 -1.87
C LYS A 52 -3.56 8.66 -0.35
N VAL A 53 -4.51 8.03 0.34
CA VAL A 53 -4.46 7.88 1.81
C VAL A 53 -3.26 7.03 2.23
N LEU A 54 -2.97 5.93 1.53
CA LEU A 54 -1.78 5.11 1.76
C LEU A 54 -0.48 5.89 1.53
N TYR A 55 -0.40 6.66 0.44
CA TYR A 55 0.73 7.53 0.17
C TYR A 55 0.97 8.55 1.30
N LEU A 56 -0.09 9.20 1.79
CA LEU A 56 0.01 10.13 2.92
C LEU A 56 0.43 9.42 4.22
N ALA A 57 -0.05 8.20 4.46
CA ALA A 57 0.32 7.42 5.63
C ALA A 57 1.82 7.11 5.67
N ILE A 58 2.38 6.65 4.55
CA ILE A 58 3.81 6.37 4.41
C ILE A 58 4.63 7.66 4.60
N ASN A 59 4.20 8.77 4.01
CA ASN A 59 4.87 10.06 4.20
C ASN A 59 4.92 10.47 5.68
N GLN A 60 3.82 10.31 6.42
CA GLN A 60 3.81 10.62 7.85
C GLN A 60 4.75 9.73 8.66
N ILE A 61 4.82 8.43 8.35
CA ILE A 61 5.79 7.51 8.97
C ILE A 61 7.22 7.97 8.70
N GLN A 62 7.55 8.30 7.45
CA GLN A 62 8.87 8.80 7.09
C GLN A 62 9.20 10.15 7.75
N SER A 63 8.24 11.07 7.79
CA SER A 63 8.41 12.37 8.47
C SER A 63 8.63 12.20 9.97
N ALA A 64 7.87 11.31 10.63
CA ALA A 64 8.03 11.02 12.05
C ALA A 64 9.43 10.48 12.35
N LYS A 65 9.92 9.55 11.52
CA LYS A 65 11.29 9.03 11.60
C LYS A 65 12.33 10.14 11.43
N LYS A 66 12.20 10.98 10.41
CA LYS A 66 13.14 12.10 10.15
C LYS A 66 13.17 13.11 11.30
N ALA A 67 12.05 13.31 11.98
CA ALA A 67 11.95 14.19 13.14
C ALA A 67 12.57 13.58 14.42
N GLY A 68 13.08 12.35 14.38
CA GLY A 68 13.64 11.65 15.54
C GLY A 68 12.59 11.12 16.53
N ASN A 69 11.32 11.07 16.12
CA ASN A 69 10.26 10.51 16.95
C ASN A 69 10.32 8.98 16.92
N PRO A 70 10.08 8.29 18.04
CA PRO A 70 10.02 6.82 18.07
C PRO A 70 8.94 6.31 17.11
N CYS A 71 9.33 5.49 16.13
CA CYS A 71 8.44 4.97 15.11
C CYS A 71 8.69 3.49 14.85
N HIS A 72 8.06 2.62 15.65
CA HIS A 72 8.21 1.16 15.55
C HIS A 72 7.87 0.57 14.19
N ILE A 73 7.00 1.23 13.42
CA ILE A 73 6.71 0.83 12.03
C ILE A 73 7.94 1.05 11.15
N ALA A 74 8.62 2.20 11.27
CA ALA A 74 9.83 2.46 10.52
C ALA A 74 10.96 1.50 10.93
N ASP A 75 11.12 1.27 12.23
CA ASP A 75 12.12 0.36 12.79
C ASP A 75 11.98 -1.08 12.26
N TYR A 76 10.74 -1.54 12.05
CA TYR A 76 10.46 -2.87 11.49
C TYR A 76 11.03 -3.06 10.07
N TYR A 77 11.02 -2.00 9.25
CA TYR A 77 11.48 -2.05 7.85
C TYR A 77 12.98 -1.73 7.69
N GLU A 78 13.68 -1.35 8.75
CA GLU A 78 15.13 -1.08 8.73
C GLU A 78 16.01 -2.28 9.15
N LYS A 79 15.39 -3.41 9.48
CA LYS A 79 16.09 -4.67 9.72
C LYS A 79 16.68 -5.27 8.45
#